data_AF-A0A925K280-F1
#
_entry.id   AF-A0A925K280-F1
#
_cell.length_a   1.000
_cell.length_b   1.000
_cell.length_c   1.000
_cell.angle_alpha   90.00
_cell.angle_beta   90.00
_cell.angle_gamma   90.00
#
_symmetry.space_group_name_H-M   'P 1'
#
loop_
_entity.id
_entity.type
_entity.pdbx_description
1 polymer ?
#
loop_
_entity_poly.entity_id
_entity_poly.type
_entity_poly.pdbx_seq_one_letter_code
_entity_poly.pdbx_strand_id
1 'polypeptide(L)'
;MYAIKGDHIHITDAQGLEQKGDWPAAAALYEKLLKQSPKNIRIIERLLVLFRKTGDAKNEAKYIDLAIKIHEQRYVAVIKPDKKVTALSNQLNKMLGHTDKKGKPAFVADEIGKLQLRKARLLTKKITPLKKKK
;
A
#
# COMPACT_ATOMS: atom_id res chain seq x y z
N MET A 1 5.24 -10.53 24.72
CA MET A 1 6.16 -11.35 23.91
C MET A 1 5.40 -12.58 23.45
N TYR A 2 5.18 -12.78 22.14
CA TYR A 2 4.60 -14.03 21.62
C TYR A 2 5.66 -14.72 20.77
N ALA A 3 6.27 -15.76 21.35
CA ALA A 3 7.13 -16.70 20.66
C ALA A 3 6.29 -17.89 20.21
N ILE A 4 6.33 -18.20 18.92
CA ILE A 4 5.81 -19.46 18.36
C ILE A 4 7.00 -20.17 17.75
N LYS A 5 7.30 -21.35 18.29
CA LYS A 5 8.40 -22.24 17.92
C LYS A 5 8.25 -22.65 16.44
N GLY A 6 9.23 -22.33 15.61
CA GLY A 6 9.33 -22.73 14.19
C GLY A 6 9.53 -21.52 13.27
N ASP A 7 10.80 -21.22 12.95
CA ASP A 7 11.25 -20.12 12.08
C ASP A 7 10.79 -18.71 12.50
N HIS A 8 11.41 -18.18 13.55
CA HIS A 8 11.40 -16.74 13.79
C HIS A 8 12.21 -16.06 12.69
N ILE A 9 11.57 -15.77 11.56
CA ILE A 9 12.14 -14.90 10.55
C ILE A 9 12.19 -13.52 11.18
N HIS A 10 13.39 -12.97 11.31
CA HIS A 10 13.55 -11.64 11.88
C HIS A 10 13.60 -10.61 10.75
N ILE A 11 13.09 -9.41 11.02
CA ILE A 11 13.20 -8.30 10.06
C ILE A 11 14.66 -7.98 9.74
N THR A 12 15.58 -8.29 10.66
CA THR A 12 17.03 -8.15 10.52
C THR A 12 17.60 -9.04 9.41
N ASP A 13 17.03 -10.24 9.19
CA ASP A 13 17.52 -11.16 8.16
C ASP A 13 17.22 -10.60 6.76
N ALA A 14 16.01 -10.06 6.59
CA ALA A 14 15.60 -9.39 5.37
C ALA A 14 16.42 -8.11 5.11
N GLN A 15 16.72 -7.34 6.17
CA GLN A 15 17.60 -6.17 6.08
C GLN A 15 19.04 -6.56 5.70
N GLY A 16 19.55 -7.68 6.19
CA GLY A 16 20.87 -8.18 5.84
C GLY A 16 20.99 -8.52 4.34
N LEU A 17 19.97 -9.15 3.76
CA LEU A 17 19.93 -9.41 2.31
C LEU A 17 19.81 -8.11 1.50
N GLU A 18 19.02 -7.15 2.00
CA GLU A 18 18.90 -5.85 1.38
C GLU A 18 20.23 -5.08 1.36
N GLN A 19 20.98 -5.11 2.45
CA GLN A 19 22.33 -4.50 2.52
C GLN A 19 23.32 -5.18 1.56
N LYS A 20 23.18 -6.49 1.35
CA LYS A 20 23.96 -7.25 0.37
C LYS A 20 23.55 -6.97 -1.07
N GLY A 21 22.46 -6.23 -1.31
CA GLY A 21 21.94 -5.95 -2.65
C GLY A 21 21.17 -7.10 -3.28
N ASP A 22 20.88 -8.16 -2.52
CA ASP A 22 20.05 -9.27 -2.98
C ASP A 22 18.56 -8.91 -2.82
N TRP A 23 18.10 -8.05 -3.73
CA TRP A 23 16.73 -7.53 -3.71
C TRP A 23 15.65 -8.63 -3.86
N PRO A 24 15.81 -9.65 -4.74
CA PRO A 24 14.84 -10.74 -4.85
C PRO A 24 14.74 -11.57 -3.57
N ALA A 25 15.86 -11.95 -2.96
CA ALA A 25 15.82 -12.76 -1.74
C ALA A 25 15.32 -11.94 -0.53
N ALA A 26 15.69 -10.65 -0.44
CA ALA A 26 15.13 -9.74 0.55
C ALA A 26 13.59 -9.65 0.42
N ALA A 27 13.07 -9.50 -0.81
CA ALA A 27 11.63 -9.43 -1.04
C ALA A 27 10.93 -10.72 -0.57
N ALA A 28 11.47 -11.89 -0.88
CA ALA A 28 10.92 -13.18 -0.43
C ALA A 28 10.84 -13.29 1.10
N LEU A 29 11.87 -12.83 1.83
CA LEU A 29 11.83 -12.81 3.30
C LEU A 29 10.79 -11.82 3.83
N TYR A 30 10.70 -10.62 3.27
CA TYR A 30 9.67 -9.66 3.65
C TYR A 30 8.24 -10.15 3.37
N GLU A 31 8.02 -10.91 2.31
CA GLU A 31 6.71 -11.54 2.05
C GLU A 31 6.35 -12.58 3.12
N LYS A 32 7.33 -13.40 3.56
CA LYS A 32 7.11 -14.34 4.67
C LYS A 32 6.80 -13.61 5.97
N LEU A 33 7.52 -12.53 6.27
CA LEU A 33 7.25 -11.67 7.43
C LEU A 33 5.86 -11.04 7.37
N LEU A 34 5.41 -10.62 6.18
CA LEU A 34 4.07 -10.07 6.00
C LEU A 34 2.99 -11.12 6.27
N LYS A 35 3.20 -12.41 5.95
CA LYS A 35 2.25 -13.48 6.30
C LYS A 35 2.08 -13.63 7.81
N GLN A 36 3.17 -13.46 8.57
CA GLN A 36 3.12 -13.49 10.04
C GLN A 36 2.47 -12.22 10.62
N SER A 37 2.66 -11.07 9.98
CA SER A 37 2.10 -9.78 10.41
C SER A 37 1.41 -9.03 9.25
N PRO A 38 0.19 -9.44 8.85
CA PRO A 38 -0.47 -8.96 7.61
C PRO A 38 -0.80 -7.46 7.58
N LYS A 39 -0.78 -6.80 8.74
CA LYS A 39 -1.11 -5.37 8.88
C LYS A 39 0.11 -4.49 9.16
N ASN A 40 1.32 -5.02 9.06
CA ASN A 40 2.53 -4.26 9.35
C ASN A 40 2.92 -3.39 8.14
N ILE A 41 2.59 -2.10 8.23
CA ILE A 41 2.83 -1.14 7.15
C ILE A 41 4.32 -0.99 6.82
N ARG A 42 5.22 -1.09 7.80
CA ARG A 42 6.67 -0.95 7.60
C ARG A 42 7.23 -2.03 6.67
N ILE A 43 6.71 -3.26 6.77
CA ILE A 43 7.11 -4.37 5.90
C ILE A 43 6.64 -4.11 4.46
N ILE A 44 5.42 -3.60 4.30
CA ILE A 44 4.85 -3.29 2.99
C ILE A 44 5.60 -2.14 2.33
N GLU A 45 5.89 -1.07 3.06
CA GLU A 45 6.72 0.05 2.58
C GLU A 45 8.08 -0.45 2.09
N ARG A 46 8.69 -1.39 2.82
CA ARG A 46 9.99 -1.95 2.42
C ARG A 46 9.89 -2.81 1.17
N LEU A 47 8.87 -3.66 1.06
CA LEU A 47 8.55 -4.40 -0.15
C LEU A 47 8.35 -3.46 -1.36
N LEU A 48 7.66 -2.33 -1.18
CA LEU A 48 7.50 -1.35 -2.25
C LEU A 48 8.84 -0.76 -2.72
N VAL A 49 9.77 -0.46 -1.79
CA VAL A 49 11.12 0.00 -2.16
C VAL A 49 11.87 -1.08 -2.94
N LEU A 50 11.77 -2.34 -2.52
CA LEU A 50 12.40 -3.47 -3.20
C LEU A 50 11.84 -3.67 -4.61
N PHE A 51 10.52 -3.69 -4.77
CA PHE A 51 9.89 -3.84 -6.10
C PHE A 51 10.22 -2.68 -7.04
N ARG A 52 10.42 -1.48 -6.50
CA ARG A 52 10.92 -0.34 -7.29
C ARG A 52 12.34 -0.57 -7.80
N LYS A 53 13.21 -1.15 -6.97
CA LYS A 53 14.60 -1.45 -7.32
C LYS A 53 14.69 -2.61 -8.33
N THR A 54 13.87 -3.63 -8.19
CA THR A 54 13.83 -4.79 -9.11
C THR A 54 13.03 -4.51 -10.39
N GLY A 55 12.26 -3.43 -10.43
CA GLY A 55 11.42 -3.08 -11.58
C GLY A 55 10.15 -3.91 -11.70
N ASP A 56 9.77 -4.64 -10.65
CA ASP A 56 8.57 -5.47 -10.63
C ASP A 56 7.30 -4.62 -10.44
N ALA A 57 6.88 -3.99 -11.52
CA ALA A 57 5.70 -3.13 -11.54
C ALA A 57 4.38 -3.90 -11.25
N LYS A 58 4.34 -5.22 -11.45
CA LYS A 58 3.14 -6.03 -11.17
C LYS A 58 2.96 -6.17 -9.67
N ASN A 59 4.01 -6.63 -8.98
CA ASN A 59 3.97 -6.76 -7.53
C ASN A 59 3.90 -5.39 -6.86
N GLU A 60 4.64 -4.38 -7.34
CA GLU A 60 4.54 -3.01 -6.80
C GLU A 60 3.08 -2.50 -6.78
N ALA A 61 2.34 -2.64 -7.88
CA ALA A 61 0.94 -2.21 -7.94
C ALA A 61 0.04 -2.97 -6.96
N LYS A 62 0.23 -4.29 -6.82
CA LYS A 62 -0.52 -5.13 -5.88
C LYS A 62 -0.30 -4.70 -4.43
N TYR A 63 0.95 -4.45 -4.04
CA TYR A 63 1.28 -4.04 -2.68
C TYR A 63 0.92 -2.59 -2.38
N ILE A 64 0.87 -1.71 -3.40
CA ILE A 64 0.30 -0.36 -3.26
C ILE A 64 -1.17 -0.43 -2.83
N ASP A 65 -1.96 -1.30 -3.48
CA ASP A 65 -3.38 -1.46 -3.13
C ASP A 65 -3.57 -1.98 -1.70
N LEU A 66 -2.71 -2.90 -1.28
CA LEU A 66 -2.70 -3.42 0.08
C LEU A 66 -2.35 -2.32 1.10
N ALA A 67 -1.32 -1.51 0.81
CA ALA A 67 -0.93 -0.38 1.65
C ALA A 67 -2.08 0.63 1.79
N ILE A 68 -2.69 1.06 0.67
CA ILE A 68 -3.83 1.99 0.66
C ILE A 68 -4.96 1.45 1.54
N LYS A 69 -5.31 0.17 1.39
CA LYS A 69 -6.38 -0.46 2.19
C LYS A 69 -6.07 -0.43 3.69
N ILE A 70 -4.81 -0.67 4.10
CA ILE A 70 -4.41 -0.60 5.52
C ILE A 70 -4.48 0.84 6.03
N HIS A 71 -3.99 1.82 5.26
CA HIS A 71 -4.10 3.23 5.65
C HIS A 71 -5.56 3.65 5.76
N GLU A 72 -6.42 3.28 4.80
CA GLU A 72 -7.85 3.55 4.87
C GLU A 72 -8.49 2.93 6.11
N GLN A 73 -8.20 1.65 6.41
CA GLN A 73 -8.70 0.96 7.60
C GLN A 73 -8.27 1.64 8.91
N ARG A 74 -7.17 2.39 8.93
CA ARG A 74 -6.75 3.18 10.09
C ARG A 74 -7.70 4.34 10.38
N TYR A 75 -8.32 4.91 9.35
CA TYR A 75 -9.16 6.10 9.43
C TYR A 75 -10.67 5.78 9.34
N VAL A 76 -11.06 4.55 8.99
CA VAL A 76 -12.47 4.14 9.02
C VAL A 76 -12.95 4.05 10.47
N ALA A 77 -13.98 4.83 10.80
CA ALA A 77 -14.67 4.72 12.07
C ALA A 77 -15.23 3.30 12.24
N VAL A 78 -14.90 2.64 13.35
CA VAL A 78 -15.32 1.26 13.68
C VAL A 78 -16.85 1.15 13.87
N ILE A 79 -17.54 2.28 13.92
CA ILE A 79 -18.98 2.38 14.15
C ILE A 79 -19.71 2.30 12.81
N LYS A 80 -20.61 1.32 12.67
CA LYS A 80 -21.60 1.30 11.57
C LYS A 80 -22.70 2.31 11.92
N PRO A 81 -22.77 3.49 11.27
CA PRO A 81 -23.82 4.45 11.58
C PRO A 81 -25.16 3.94 11.06
N ASP A 82 -26.25 4.43 11.63
CA ASP A 82 -27.59 4.28 11.04
C ASP A 82 -27.57 4.81 9.59
N LYS A 83 -28.37 4.20 8.71
CA LYS A 83 -28.53 4.63 7.32
C LYS A 83 -28.90 6.12 7.22
N LYS A 84 -29.76 6.62 8.13
CA LYS A 84 -30.18 8.03 8.18
C LYS A 84 -29.00 8.94 8.55
N VAL A 85 -28.23 8.57 9.56
CA VAL A 85 -27.03 9.32 10.00
C VAL A 85 -25.98 9.35 8.89
N THR A 86 -25.81 8.24 8.18
CA THR A 86 -24.90 8.14 7.03
C THR A 86 -25.34 9.04 5.88
N ALA A 87 -26.64 9.07 5.57
CA ALA A 87 -27.20 9.92 4.52
C ALA A 87 -27.01 11.42 4.84
N LEU A 88 -27.31 11.83 6.07
CA LEU A 88 -27.13 13.21 6.52
C LEU A 88 -25.64 13.61 6.50
N SER A 89 -24.77 12.74 7.01
CA SER A 89 -23.31 12.95 6.97
C SER A 89 -22.80 13.12 5.54
N ASN A 90 -23.25 12.30 4.60
CA ASN A 90 -22.88 12.42 3.19
C ASN A 90 -23.37 13.73 2.55
N GLN A 91 -24.59 14.17 2.87
CA GLN A 91 -25.11 15.46 2.39
C GLN A 91 -24.31 16.64 2.96
N LEU A 92 -24.01 16.60 4.26
CA LEU A 92 -23.20 17.63 4.92
C LEU A 92 -21.79 17.70 4.31
N ASN A 93 -21.14 16.55 4.14
CA ASN A 93 -19.82 16.48 3.52
C ASN A 93 -19.82 17.04 2.09
N LYS A 94 -20.90 16.82 1.32
CA LYS A 94 -21.06 17.39 -0.01
C LYS A 94 -21.25 18.91 0.02
N MET A 95 -22.05 19.42 0.95
CA MET A 95 -22.28 20.87 1.13
C MET A 95 -21.01 21.61 1.55
N LEU A 96 -20.22 21.00 2.44
CA LEU A 96 -18.97 21.56 2.95
C LEU A 96 -17.78 21.38 2.00
N GLY A 97 -17.96 20.71 0.87
CA GLY A 97 -16.87 20.45 -0.10
C GLY A 97 -15.84 19.44 0.40
N HIS A 98 -16.14 18.67 1.44
CA HIS A 98 -15.27 17.58 1.92
C HIS A 98 -15.30 16.36 0.99
N THR A 99 -16.29 16.27 0.09
CA THR A 99 -16.40 15.21 -0.92
C THR A 99 -16.72 15.77 -2.31
N ASP A 100 -16.23 15.08 -3.34
CA ASP A 100 -16.58 15.34 -4.74
C ASP A 100 -18.02 14.87 -5.04
N LYS A 101 -18.58 15.23 -6.21
CA LYS A 101 -19.89 14.81 -6.71
C LYS A 101 -20.08 13.28 -6.70
N LYS A 102 -18.98 12.53 -6.75
CA LYS A 102 -18.94 11.06 -6.71
C LYS A 102 -18.75 10.48 -5.29
N GLY A 103 -18.79 11.31 -4.25
CA GLY A 103 -18.63 10.90 -2.85
C GLY A 103 -17.20 10.56 -2.44
N LYS A 104 -16.20 10.85 -3.29
CA LYS A 104 -14.79 10.65 -2.95
C LYS A 104 -14.32 11.79 -2.05
N PRO A 105 -13.51 11.54 -1.00
CA PRO A 105 -13.01 12.59 -0.14
C PRO A 105 -12.15 13.57 -0.95
N ALA A 106 -12.41 14.87 -0.80
CA ALA A 106 -11.66 15.93 -1.46
C ALA A 106 -10.23 16.03 -0.91
N PHE A 107 -10.05 15.68 0.37
CA PHE A 107 -8.75 15.57 1.01
C PHE A 107 -8.44 14.10 1.32
N VAL A 108 -7.33 13.62 0.77
CA VAL A 108 -6.80 12.29 1.02
C VAL A 108 -5.50 12.47 1.82
N ALA A 109 -5.26 11.60 2.80
CA ALA A 109 -4.00 11.61 3.53
C ALA A 109 -2.81 11.55 2.56
N ASP A 110 -1.78 12.36 2.82
CA ASP A 110 -0.63 12.55 1.92
C ASP A 110 0.04 11.21 1.53
N GLU A 111 0.08 10.25 2.46
CA GLU A 111 0.56 8.88 2.24
C GLU A 111 -0.22 8.13 1.14
N ILE A 112 -1.56 8.16 1.22
CA ILE A 112 -2.45 7.51 0.25
C ILE A 112 -2.35 8.23 -1.11
N GLY A 113 -2.30 9.56 -1.11
CA GLY A 113 -2.15 10.35 -2.33
C GLY A 113 -0.87 10.01 -3.10
N LYS A 114 0.28 9.96 -2.41
CA LYS A 114 1.58 9.56 -2.99
C LYS A 114 1.53 8.15 -3.60
N LEU A 115 0.90 7.20 -2.91
CA LEU A 115 0.74 5.82 -3.37
C LEU A 115 -0.17 5.73 -4.61
N GLN A 116 -1.29 6.46 -4.63
CA GLN A 116 -2.20 6.53 -5.78
C GLN A 116 -1.51 7.14 -7.01
N LEU A 117 -0.76 8.24 -6.84
CA LEU A 117 0.03 8.84 -7.92
C LEU A 117 1.06 7.86 -8.48
N ARG A 118 1.75 7.10 -7.61
CA ARG A 118 2.71 6.08 -8.05
C ARG A 118 2.01 5.00 -8.87
N LYS A 119 0.87 4.49 -8.39
CA LYS A 119 0.09 3.49 -9.13
C LYS A 119 -0.34 4.00 -10.50
N ALA A 120 -0.84 5.24 -10.58
CA ALA A 120 -1.21 5.87 -11.85
C ALA A 120 -0.01 5.96 -12.81
N ARG A 121 1.18 6.30 -12.32
CA ARG A 121 2.43 6.30 -13.11
C ARG A 121 2.79 4.91 -13.62
N LEU A 122 2.63 3.86 -12.81
CA LEU A 122 2.91 2.47 -13.24
C LEU A 122 1.95 2.00 -14.34
N LEU A 123 0.67 2.41 -14.25
CA LEU A 123 -0.36 2.06 -15.24
C LEU A 123 -0.17 2.83 -16.55
N THR A 124 0.18 4.11 -16.49
CA THR A 124 0.44 4.93 -17.69
C THR A 124 1.73 4.52 -18.40
N LYS A 125 2.78 4.11 -17.67
CA LYS A 125 4.03 3.60 -18.27
C LYS A 125 3.86 2.30 -19.06
N LYS A 126 2.75 1.57 -18.86
CA LYS A 126 2.41 0.32 -19.58
C LYS A 126 1.89 0.52 -21.01
N ILE A 127 1.82 1.73 -21.56
CA ILE A 127 1.26 1.98 -22.92
C ILE A 127 2.32 2.38 -23.98
N THR A 128 3.61 2.41 -23.67
CA THR A 128 4.65 2.51 -24.72
C THR A 128 5.69 1.42 -24.56
N PRO A 129 5.67 0.35 -25.39
CA PRO A 129 6.88 -0.41 -25.61
C PRO A 129 7.90 0.58 -26.17
N LEU A 130 9.00 0.80 -25.43
CA LEU A 130 10.16 1.51 -25.93
C LEU A 130 10.63 0.78 -27.20
N LYS A 131 10.17 1.25 -28.37
CA LYS A 131 10.76 0.88 -29.66
C LYS A 131 12.22 1.30 -29.56
N LYS A 132 13.10 0.32 -29.38
CA LYS A 132 14.54 0.50 -29.60
C LYS A 132 14.69 1.04 -31.02
N LYS A 133 15.15 2.28 -31.15
CA LYS A 133 15.65 2.80 -32.43
C LYS A 133 16.84 1.92 -32.81
N LYS A 134 16.69 1.15 -33.89
CA LYS A 134 17.79 0.65 -34.70
C LYS A 134 18.09 1.69 -35.76
#